data_AF-A0AAE2ZIX5-F1
#
_entry.id   AF-A0AAE2ZIX5-F1
#
_cell.length_a   1.000
_cell.length_b   1.000
_cell.length_c   1.000
_cell.angle_alpha   90.00
_cell.angle_beta   90.00
_cell.angle_gamma   90.00
#
_symmetry.space_group_name_H-M   'P 1'
#
loop_
_entity.id
_entity.type
_entity.pdbx_description
1 polymer ?
#
loop_
_entity_poly.entity_id
_entity_poly.type
_entity_poly.pdbx_seq_one_letter_code
_entity_poly.pdbx_strand_id
1 'polypeptide(L)'
;MSKPDDIIFQNAIDSINSIIDSFSESEVDIYNHIDISHENYLLAFDIAKIEYENIRNDPEDIKKISQNSSKELLVIERIKNHIFYAEHNITYQDGTTLCKRLDEDPEIVNSWVRLRENKHIKSDYDFLNHEERESELVTSEKMNYNDAHNKTISEGLIWNPEGE
;
A
#
# COMPACT_ATOMS: atom_id res chain seq x y z
N MET A 1 -5.50 -39.26 -20.87
CA MET A 1 -6.29 -39.39 -19.62
C MET A 1 -5.69 -38.40 -18.64
N SER A 2 -6.37 -37.27 -18.38
CA SER A 2 -5.92 -36.31 -17.36
C SER A 2 -5.92 -36.97 -15.98
N LYS A 3 -4.98 -36.60 -15.11
CA LYS A 3 -4.87 -37.23 -13.80
C LYS A 3 -6.06 -36.79 -12.94
N PRO A 4 -6.54 -37.63 -12.00
CA PRO A 4 -7.66 -37.28 -11.12
C PRO A 4 -7.47 -35.95 -10.39
N ASP A 5 -6.23 -35.61 -10.05
CA ASP A 5 -5.85 -34.36 -9.36
C ASP A 5 -6.06 -33.12 -10.26
N ASP A 6 -5.87 -33.26 -11.58
CA ASP A 6 -6.07 -32.17 -12.55
C ASP A 6 -7.56 -31.79 -12.66
N ILE A 7 -8.45 -32.78 -12.51
CA ILE A 7 -9.91 -32.60 -12.56
C ILE A 7 -10.39 -31.90 -11.29
N ILE A 8 -9.85 -32.28 -10.12
CA ILE A 8 -10.19 -31.62 -8.85
C ILE A 8 -9.72 -30.17 -8.85
N PHE A 9 -8.52 -29.90 -9.37
CA PHE A 9 -7.99 -28.54 -9.49
C PHE A 9 -8.82 -27.69 -10.46
N GLN A 10 -9.19 -28.24 -11.62
CA GLN A 10 -10.00 -27.51 -12.59
C GLN A 10 -11.40 -27.21 -12.03
N ASN A 11 -12.03 -28.16 -11.34
CA ASN A 11 -13.33 -27.94 -10.70
C ASN A 11 -13.27 -26.85 -9.62
N ALA A 12 -12.15 -26.75 -8.89
CA ALA A 12 -11.95 -25.69 -7.90
C ALA A 12 -11.80 -24.31 -8.58
N ILE A 13 -11.03 -24.22 -9.67
CA ILE A 13 -10.88 -23.01 -10.48
C ILE A 13 -12.23 -22.56 -11.07
N ASP A 14 -13.00 -23.50 -11.63
CA ASP A 14 -14.29 -23.20 -12.23
C ASP A 14 -15.31 -22.72 -11.19
N SER A 15 -15.24 -23.26 -9.96
CA SER A 15 -16.07 -22.82 -8.83
C SER A 15 -15.71 -21.40 -8.38
N ILE A 16 -14.41 -21.06 -8.34
CA ILE A 16 -13.94 -19.71 -8.00
C ILE A 16 -14.38 -18.72 -9.08
N ASN A 17 -14.21 -19.06 -10.36
CA ASN A 17 -14.61 -18.18 -11.46
C ASN A 17 -16.12 -17.94 -11.48
N SER A 18 -16.94 -18.97 -11.20
CA SER A 18 -18.39 -18.81 -11.10
C SER A 18 -18.82 -17.91 -9.94
N ILE A 19 -18.05 -17.86 -8.85
CA ILE A 19 -18.29 -16.97 -7.72
C ILE A 19 -17.90 -15.54 -8.12
N ILE A 20 -16.74 -15.36 -8.77
CA ILE A 20 -16.27 -14.06 -9.27
C ILE A 20 -17.27 -13.46 -10.27
N ASP A 21 -17.75 -14.26 -11.22
CA ASP A 21 -18.73 -13.84 -12.24
C ASP A 21 -20.12 -13.55 -11.65
N SER A 22 -20.40 -13.99 -10.42
CA SER A 22 -21.67 -13.73 -9.74
C SER A 22 -21.70 -12.38 -9.03
N PHE A 23 -20.56 -11.73 -8.87
CA PHE A 23 -20.46 -10.36 -8.35
C PHE A 23 -20.73 -9.36 -9.46
N SER A 24 -21.63 -8.41 -9.22
CA SER A 24 -21.89 -7.28 -10.12
C SER A 24 -20.62 -6.44 -10.35
N GLU A 25 -20.51 -5.70 -11.47
CA GLU A 25 -19.39 -4.77 -11.69
C GLU A 25 -19.22 -3.76 -10.53
N SER A 26 -20.30 -3.45 -9.79
CA SER A 26 -20.27 -2.64 -8.55
C SER A 26 -19.74 -3.38 -7.32
N GLU A 27 -19.75 -4.71 -7.31
CA GLU A 27 -19.13 -5.55 -6.28
C GLU A 27 -17.67 -5.90 -6.64
N VAL A 28 -17.25 -5.75 -7.89
CA VAL A 28 -15.83 -5.78 -8.29
C VAL A 28 -15.08 -4.54 -7.76
N ASP A 29 -15.78 -3.45 -7.45
CA ASP A 29 -15.23 -2.26 -6.78
C ASP A 29 -14.87 -2.50 -5.29
N ILE A 30 -15.26 -3.64 -4.69
CA ILE A 30 -14.92 -4.02 -3.31
C ILE A 30 -13.42 -4.31 -3.16
N TYR A 31 -12.70 -4.59 -4.26
CA TYR A 31 -11.25 -4.78 -4.25
C TYR A 31 -10.44 -3.48 -4.21
N ASN A 32 -11.07 -2.31 -4.37
CA ASN A 32 -10.35 -1.05 -4.50
C ASN A 32 -10.25 -0.26 -3.18
N HIS A 33 -10.93 -0.71 -2.13
CA HIS A 33 -10.89 -0.11 -0.80
C HIS A 33 -11.03 -1.22 0.26
N ILE A 34 -9.97 -1.43 1.04
CA ILE A 34 -9.99 -2.27 2.22
C ILE A 34 -10.90 -1.61 3.25
N ASP A 35 -11.97 -2.31 3.65
CA ASP A 35 -12.84 -1.90 4.75
C ASP A 35 -12.14 -2.10 6.10
N ILE A 36 -11.89 -1.00 6.81
CA ILE A 36 -11.18 -0.96 8.09
C ILE A 36 -12.17 -0.74 9.25
N SER A 37 -13.46 -1.00 9.02
CA SER A 37 -14.47 -1.01 10.09
C SER A 37 -14.06 -1.96 11.22
N HIS A 38 -14.57 -1.68 12.44
CA HIS A 38 -14.22 -2.48 13.62
C HIS A 38 -14.45 -3.98 13.43
N GLU A 39 -15.48 -4.36 12.68
CA GLU A 39 -15.83 -5.76 12.40
C GLU A 39 -14.80 -6.43 11.46
N ASN A 40 -14.18 -5.66 10.57
CA ASN A 40 -13.25 -6.15 9.54
C ASN A 40 -11.78 -5.80 9.81
N TYR A 41 -11.48 -5.13 10.92
CA TYR A 41 -10.15 -4.61 11.22
C TYR A 41 -9.02 -5.66 11.09
N LEU A 42 -9.18 -6.86 11.65
CA LEU A 42 -8.14 -7.90 11.53
C LEU A 42 -7.99 -8.40 10.09
N LEU A 43 -9.11 -8.58 9.40
CA LEU A 43 -9.12 -8.98 8.00
C LEU A 43 -8.46 -7.91 7.11
N ALA A 44 -8.64 -6.63 7.42
CA ALA A 44 -8.01 -5.53 6.70
C ALA A 44 -6.47 -5.63 6.70
N PHE A 45 -5.86 -6.01 7.82
CA PHE A 45 -4.40 -6.21 7.89
C PHE A 45 -3.94 -7.46 7.14
N ASP A 46 -4.72 -8.55 7.18
CA ASP A 46 -4.42 -9.75 6.38
C ASP A 46 -4.50 -9.45 4.87
N ILE A 47 -5.47 -8.65 4.44
CA ILE A 47 -5.59 -8.17 3.06
C ILE A 47 -4.42 -7.24 2.72
N ALA A 48 -4.08 -6.30 3.60
CA ALA A 48 -2.97 -5.37 3.37
C ALA A 48 -1.65 -6.11 3.10
N LYS A 49 -1.38 -7.19 3.83
CA LYS A 49 -0.21 -8.04 3.58
C LYS A 49 -0.18 -8.63 2.17
N ILE A 50 -1.32 -9.10 1.67
CA ILE A 50 -1.45 -9.63 0.31
C ILE A 50 -1.24 -8.50 -0.70
N GLU A 51 -1.87 -7.35 -0.48
CA GLU A 51 -1.80 -6.22 -1.41
C GLU A 51 -0.43 -5.57 -1.45
N TYR A 52 0.33 -5.55 -0.36
CA TYR A 52 1.74 -5.12 -0.39
C TYR A 52 2.56 -5.99 -1.36
N GLU A 53 2.33 -7.30 -1.40
CA GLU A 53 2.98 -8.18 -2.40
C GLU A 53 2.48 -7.89 -3.82
N ASN A 54 1.19 -7.62 -4.01
CA ASN A 54 0.66 -7.24 -5.32
C ASN A 54 1.29 -5.93 -5.82
N ILE A 55 1.36 -4.91 -4.95
CA ILE A 55 2.01 -3.62 -5.23
C ILE A 55 3.48 -3.83 -5.56
N ARG A 56 4.21 -4.65 -4.79
CA ARG A 56 5.62 -4.97 -5.08
C ARG A 56 5.82 -5.65 -6.44
N ASN A 57 4.80 -6.34 -6.94
CA ASN A 57 4.86 -7.06 -8.21
C ASN A 57 4.22 -6.29 -9.38
N ASP A 58 3.57 -5.14 -9.13
CA ASP A 58 2.98 -4.29 -10.18
C ASP A 58 4.07 -3.39 -10.79
N PRO A 59 4.44 -3.57 -12.07
CA PRO A 59 5.45 -2.73 -12.73
C PRO A 59 4.87 -1.43 -13.31
N GLU A 60 3.54 -1.28 -13.36
CA GLU A 60 2.88 -0.16 -14.03
C GLU A 60 2.39 0.91 -13.06
N ASP A 61 2.30 0.61 -11.76
CA ASP A 61 1.77 1.53 -10.75
C ASP A 61 2.56 2.85 -10.67
N ILE A 62 3.89 2.82 -10.69
CA ILE A 62 4.74 4.02 -10.67
C ILE A 62 4.36 4.97 -11.80
N LYS A 63 4.22 4.42 -13.02
CA LYS A 63 3.87 5.20 -14.21
C LYS A 63 2.47 5.78 -14.11
N LYS A 64 1.49 4.97 -13.70
CA LYS A 64 0.10 5.42 -13.53
C LYS A 64 -0.01 6.50 -12.45
N ILE A 65 0.58 6.28 -11.28
CA ILE A 65 0.56 7.23 -10.16
C ILE A 65 1.26 8.53 -10.54
N SER A 66 2.42 8.47 -11.21
CA SER A 66 3.11 9.67 -11.71
C SER A 66 2.22 10.49 -12.65
N GLN A 67 1.54 9.85 -13.59
CA GLN A 67 0.61 10.51 -14.51
C GLN A 67 -0.60 11.10 -13.78
N ASN A 68 -1.22 10.34 -12.88
CA ASN A 68 -2.44 10.75 -12.18
C ASN A 68 -2.18 11.84 -11.12
N SER A 69 -1.01 11.83 -10.48
CA SER A 69 -0.64 12.80 -9.43
C SER A 69 0.17 14.00 -9.94
N SER A 70 0.61 13.97 -11.20
CA SER A 70 1.57 14.94 -11.77
C SER A 70 2.93 15.01 -11.06
N LYS A 71 3.28 14.01 -10.23
CA LYS A 71 4.64 13.88 -9.66
C LYS A 71 5.59 13.19 -10.64
N GLU A 72 6.88 13.50 -10.53
CA GLU A 72 7.89 12.87 -11.37
C GLU A 72 8.01 11.36 -11.10
N LEU A 73 8.31 10.57 -12.15
CA LEU A 73 8.47 9.12 -12.05
C LEU A 73 9.46 8.71 -10.96
N LEU A 74 10.62 9.40 -10.89
CA LEU A 74 11.66 9.11 -9.92
C LEU A 74 11.23 9.37 -8.47
N VAL A 75 10.33 10.35 -8.26
CA VAL A 75 9.76 10.63 -6.93
C VAL A 75 8.85 9.48 -6.52
N ILE A 76 7.94 9.04 -7.40
CA ILE A 76 7.04 7.92 -7.10
C ILE A 76 7.81 6.61 -6.90
N GLU A 77 8.85 6.36 -7.70
CA GLU A 77 9.74 5.20 -7.53
C GLU A 77 10.43 5.22 -6.16
N ARG A 78 10.95 6.38 -5.73
CA ARG A 78 11.59 6.53 -4.41
C ARG A 78 10.59 6.29 -3.27
N ILE A 79 9.38 6.84 -3.38
CA ILE A 79 8.30 6.63 -2.40
C ILE A 79 7.94 5.13 -2.36
N LYS A 80 7.75 4.48 -3.51
CA LYS A 80 7.46 3.04 -3.56
C LYS A 80 8.57 2.23 -2.88
N ASN A 81 9.83 2.55 -3.16
CA ASN A 81 10.97 1.90 -2.53
C ASN A 81 10.96 2.08 -1.00
N HIS A 82 10.74 3.32 -0.53
CA HIS A 82 10.70 3.67 0.88
C HIS A 82 9.67 2.86 1.68
N ILE A 83 8.45 2.78 1.15
CA ILE A 83 7.32 2.15 1.85
C ILE A 83 7.36 0.63 1.73
N PHE A 84 7.59 0.10 0.52
CA PHE A 84 7.32 -1.31 0.25
C PHE A 84 8.58 -2.19 0.29
N TYR A 85 9.78 -1.66 0.05
CA TYR A 85 10.98 -2.50 -0.13
C TYR A 85 12.10 -2.24 0.87
N ALA A 86 12.32 -0.97 1.22
CA ALA A 86 13.44 -0.55 2.05
C ALA A 86 13.31 -1.10 3.48
N GLU A 87 14.45 -1.48 4.05
CA GLU A 87 14.55 -1.70 5.48
C GLU A 87 14.97 -0.41 6.17
N HIS A 88 14.40 -0.19 7.35
CA HIS A 88 14.63 0.98 8.16
C HIS A 88 15.08 0.58 9.56
N ASN A 89 15.89 1.44 10.17
CA ASN A 89 16.12 1.36 11.60
C ASN A 89 14.89 1.91 12.32
N ILE A 90 14.15 1.05 13.01
CA ILE A 90 12.92 1.38 13.74
C ILE A 90 13.21 1.21 15.23
N THR A 91 13.02 2.27 16.00
CA THR A 91 13.16 2.27 17.46
C THR A 91 11.80 2.13 18.12
N TYR A 92 11.62 1.06 18.91
CA TYR A 92 10.40 0.77 19.64
C TYR A 92 10.39 1.46 21.01
N GLN A 93 9.22 1.48 21.66
CA GLN A 93 9.01 2.16 22.93
C GLN A 93 9.87 1.61 24.08
N ASP A 94 10.27 0.35 24.01
CA ASP A 94 11.18 -0.28 24.97
C ASP A 94 12.66 0.08 24.75
N GLY A 95 12.95 0.92 23.75
CA GLY A 95 14.28 1.36 23.36
C GLY A 95 15.04 0.38 22.45
N THR A 96 14.41 -0.73 22.04
CA THR A 96 15.02 -1.64 21.07
C THR A 96 14.98 -1.04 19.66
N THR A 97 16.04 -1.25 18.89
CA THR A 97 16.09 -0.85 17.47
C THR A 97 16.24 -2.09 16.60
N LEU A 98 15.36 -2.25 15.61
CA LEU A 98 15.44 -3.31 14.60
C LEU A 98 15.57 -2.71 13.21
N CYS A 99 16.40 -3.33 12.37
CA CYS A 99 16.43 -3.07 10.93
C CYS A 99 15.43 -4.03 10.26
N LYS A 100 14.30 -3.49 9.80
CA LYS A 100 13.26 -4.27 9.10
C LYS A 100 12.47 -3.39 8.13
N ARG A 101 11.68 -4.00 7.26
CA ARG A 101 10.67 -3.28 6.47
C ARG A 101 9.58 -2.69 7.37
N LEU A 102 8.91 -1.64 6.88
CA LEU A 102 7.71 -1.13 7.51
C LEU A 102 6.62 -2.20 7.54
N ASP A 103 5.80 -2.18 8.58
CA ASP A 103 4.65 -3.07 8.71
C ASP A 103 3.56 -2.65 7.71
N GLU A 104 2.78 -3.62 7.25
CA GLU A 104 1.71 -3.36 6.29
C GLU A 104 0.54 -2.59 6.92
N ASP A 105 0.06 -1.57 6.22
CA ASP A 105 -1.05 -0.71 6.66
C ASP A 105 -2.16 -0.67 5.59
N PRO A 106 -3.41 -1.04 5.92
CA PRO A 106 -4.51 -1.03 4.95
C PRO A 106 -4.83 0.36 4.40
N GLU A 107 -4.58 1.45 5.13
CA GLU A 107 -4.82 2.81 4.61
C GLU A 107 -3.77 3.25 3.59
N ILE A 108 -2.53 2.76 3.74
CA ILE A 108 -1.49 2.96 2.72
C ILE A 108 -1.90 2.25 1.43
N VAL A 109 -2.43 1.02 1.52
CA VAL A 109 -2.94 0.29 0.35
C VAL A 109 -4.07 1.09 -0.31
N ASN A 110 -5.06 1.53 0.47
CA ASN A 110 -6.19 2.31 -0.02
C ASN A 110 -5.72 3.55 -0.78
N SER A 111 -4.78 4.30 -0.22
CA SER A 111 -4.24 5.51 -0.84
C SER A 111 -3.47 5.20 -2.12
N TRP A 112 -2.62 4.17 -2.11
CA TRP A 112 -1.87 3.73 -3.28
C TRP A 112 -2.78 3.30 -4.44
N VAL A 113 -3.82 2.53 -4.14
CA VAL A 113 -4.80 2.05 -5.13
C VAL A 113 -5.58 3.23 -5.72
N ARG A 114 -6.09 4.14 -4.89
CA ARG A 114 -6.79 5.35 -5.39
C ARG A 114 -5.90 6.19 -6.31
N LEU A 115 -4.63 6.38 -5.95
CA LEU A 115 -3.65 7.08 -6.78
C LEU A 115 -3.44 6.38 -8.13
N ARG A 116 -3.25 5.05 -8.11
CA ARG A 116 -3.04 4.24 -9.32
C ARG A 116 -4.25 4.27 -10.26
N GLU A 117 -5.46 4.31 -9.71
CA GLU A 117 -6.72 4.27 -10.46
C GLU A 117 -7.26 5.63 -10.88
N ASN A 118 -6.54 6.71 -10.58
CA ASN A 118 -7.00 8.08 -10.83
C ASN A 118 -8.30 8.41 -10.07
N LYS A 119 -8.49 7.82 -8.88
CA LYS A 119 -9.61 8.05 -7.94
C LYS A 119 -9.15 8.77 -6.67
N HIS A 120 -8.02 9.48 -6.74
CA HIS A 120 -7.36 10.06 -5.58
C HIS A 120 -8.17 11.20 -4.95
N ILE A 121 -8.04 11.32 -3.63
CA ILE A 121 -8.57 12.43 -2.83
C ILE A 121 -7.42 13.31 -2.31
N LYS A 122 -7.74 14.44 -1.66
CA LYS A 122 -6.72 15.34 -1.09
C LYS A 122 -5.74 14.60 -0.18
N SER A 123 -6.26 13.73 0.70
CA SER A 123 -5.43 12.95 1.63
C SER A 123 -4.37 12.10 0.91
N ASP A 124 -4.65 11.58 -0.28
CA ASP A 124 -3.69 10.77 -1.04
C ASP A 124 -2.50 11.61 -1.55
N TYR A 125 -2.73 12.91 -1.82
CA TYR A 125 -1.64 13.84 -2.12
C TYR A 125 -0.83 14.18 -0.88
N ASP A 126 -1.51 14.33 0.27
CA ASP A 126 -0.85 14.57 1.56
C ASP A 126 0.04 13.36 1.92
N PHE A 127 -0.44 12.13 1.70
CA PHE A 127 0.35 10.90 1.77
C PHE A 127 1.59 10.97 0.88
N LEU A 128 1.46 11.25 -0.42
CA LEU A 128 2.64 11.31 -1.28
C LEU A 128 3.64 12.38 -0.84
N ASN A 129 3.18 13.54 -0.36
CA ASN A 129 4.08 14.60 0.13
C ASN A 129 4.78 14.20 1.44
N HIS A 130 4.06 13.54 2.34
CA HIS A 130 4.61 13.00 3.59
C HIS A 130 5.74 12.00 3.30
N GLU A 131 5.44 10.99 2.49
CA GLU A 131 6.37 9.91 2.17
C GLU A 131 7.55 10.39 1.30
N GLU A 132 7.31 11.36 0.42
CA GLU A 132 8.37 12.02 -0.34
C GLU A 132 9.40 12.63 0.61
N ARG A 133 8.94 13.42 1.59
CA ARG A 133 9.82 14.10 2.52
C ARG A 133 10.50 13.14 3.48
N GLU A 134 9.76 12.17 4.02
CA GLU A 134 10.32 11.16 4.94
C GLU A 134 11.42 10.35 4.24
N SER A 135 11.19 9.92 3.00
CA SER A 135 12.19 9.17 2.23
C SER A 135 13.48 9.97 1.99
N GLU A 136 13.39 11.29 1.81
CA GLU A 136 14.57 12.16 1.69
C GLU A 136 15.36 12.26 2.99
N LEU A 137 14.67 12.36 4.14
CA LEU A 137 15.28 12.41 5.46
C LEU A 137 16.04 11.12 5.77
N VAL A 138 15.43 9.97 5.52
CA VAL A 138 16.06 8.66 5.73
C VAL A 138 17.28 8.49 4.81
N THR A 139 17.16 8.85 3.54
CA THR A 139 18.24 8.60 2.56
C THR A 139 19.38 9.63 2.62
N SER A 140 19.06 10.91 2.72
CA SER A 140 20.04 12.00 2.63
C SER A 140 20.62 12.40 3.99
N GLU A 141 19.77 12.46 5.02
CA GLU A 141 20.17 12.84 6.38
C GLU A 141 20.51 11.62 7.26
N LYS A 142 20.32 10.38 6.74
CA LYS A 142 20.60 9.11 7.44
C LYS A 142 19.87 8.98 8.78
N MET A 143 18.68 9.57 8.84
CA MET A 143 17.81 9.45 10.01
C MET A 143 17.28 8.03 10.14
N ASN A 144 16.99 7.62 11.39
CA ASN A 144 16.15 6.45 11.60
C ASN A 144 14.69 6.80 11.21
N TYR A 145 13.87 5.77 11.05
CA TYR A 145 12.48 5.94 10.59
C TYR A 145 11.70 6.89 11.51
N ASN A 146 11.76 6.67 12.83
CA ASN A 146 10.97 7.45 13.80
C ASN A 146 11.33 8.94 13.76
N ASP A 147 12.61 9.28 13.67
CA ASP A 147 13.06 10.68 13.62
C ASP A 147 12.68 11.35 12.29
N ALA A 148 12.77 10.63 11.18
CA ALA A 148 12.34 11.11 9.87
C ALA A 148 10.83 11.38 9.87
N HIS A 149 10.03 10.43 10.35
CA HIS A 149 8.58 10.55 10.45
C HIS A 149 8.13 11.73 11.30
N ASN A 150 8.70 11.85 12.50
CA ASN A 150 8.39 12.95 13.43
C ASN A 150 8.79 14.31 12.85
N LYS A 151 9.93 14.39 12.15
CA LYS A 151 10.38 15.62 11.50
C LYS A 151 9.43 16.01 10.36
N THR A 152 9.04 15.08 9.49
CA THR A 152 8.03 15.29 8.43
C THR A 152 6.73 15.86 9.00
N ILE A 153 6.21 15.28 10.09
CA ILE A 153 5.03 15.80 10.79
C ILE A 153 5.27 17.21 11.32
N SER A 154 6.42 17.46 11.96
CA SER A 154 6.75 18.78 12.51
C SER A 154 6.90 19.88 11.44
N GLU A 155 7.21 19.49 10.21
CA GLU A 155 7.28 20.37 9.04
C GLU A 155 5.87 20.65 8.45
N GLY A 156 4.82 20.06 9.02
CA GLY A 156 3.42 20.28 8.65
C GLY A 156 2.92 19.36 7.53
N LEU A 157 3.73 18.39 7.11
CA LEU A 157 3.35 17.38 6.12
C LEU A 157 2.65 16.23 6.85
N ILE A 158 1.40 16.47 7.25
CA ILE A 158 0.59 15.50 7.99
C ILE A 158 -0.30 14.75 7.00
N TRP A 159 -0.26 13.42 7.04
CA TRP A 159 -1.21 12.58 6.33
C TRP A 159 -2.28 12.07 7.30
N ASN A 160 -3.55 12.34 6.99
CA ASN A 160 -4.70 11.78 7.68
C ASN A 160 -5.54 10.97 6.68
N PRO A 161 -5.55 9.62 6.78
CA PRO A 161 -6.18 8.77 5.77
C PRO A 161 -7.69 9.01 5.61
N GLU A 162 -8.39 9.40 6.68
CA GLU A 162 -9.82 9.71 6.66
C GLU A 162 -10.14 11.05 5.95
N GLY A 163 -9.12 11.88 5.69
CA GLY A 163 -9.27 13.24 5.18
C GLY A 163 -9.63 14.26 6.27
N GLU A 164 -9.66 15.53 5.87
CA GLU A 164 -10.26 16.64 6.65
C GLU A 164 -11.64 16.99 6.10
#